data_AF-A0A2P2IB54-F1
#
_entry.id   AF-A0A2P2IB54-F1
#
_cell.length_a   1.000
_cell.length_b   1.000
_cell.length_c   1.000
_cell.angle_alpha   90.00
_cell.angle_beta   90.00
_cell.angle_gamma   90.00
#
_symmetry.space_group_name_H-M   'P 1'
#
loop_
_entity.id
_entity.type
_entity.pdbx_description
1 polymer ?
#
loop_
_entity_poly.entity_id
_entity_poly.type
_entity_poly.pdbx_seq_one_letter_code
_entity_poly.pdbx_strand_id
1 'polypeptide(L)'
;VEAIVTSLKDAFPNWTKKYLKRHEVLALLVCLFCFTLGLPNIFEGGIYYFTLLDYYSASISLMYLAFFEVVAVVWCYGATRLSRNIKEMTGKLPSLYFKYCWMYVSPLLIMVIAMASWLDYEEPTYNNGEYEFPPWA
;
A
#
# COMPACT_ATOMS: atom_id res chain seq x y z
N VAL A 1 5.36 2.65 10.34
CA VAL A 1 6.81 2.58 10.67
C VAL A 1 7.32 1.15 10.72
N GLU A 2 6.72 0.24 11.49
CA GLU A 2 7.16 -1.17 11.57
C GLU A 2 7.22 -1.89 10.22
N ALA A 3 6.22 -1.72 9.35
CA ALA A 3 6.24 -2.30 8.00
C ALA A 3 7.46 -1.82 7.19
N ILE A 4 7.78 -0.52 7.24
CA ILE A 4 8.94 0.06 6.54
C ILE A 4 10.25 -0.49 7.11
N VAL A 5 10.36 -0.51 8.45
CA VAL A 5 11.54 -1.02 9.15
C VAL A 5 11.78 -2.50 8.86
N THR A 6 10.71 -3.29 8.80
CA THR A 6 10.77 -4.73 8.48
C THR A 6 11.15 -4.96 7.03
N SER A 7 10.50 -4.29 6.08
CA SER A 7 10.84 -4.38 4.65
C SER A 7 12.28 -3.98 4.37
N LEU A 8 12.81 -2.95 5.04
CA LEU A 8 14.19 -2.51 4.85
C LEU A 8 15.20 -3.54 5.39
N LYS A 9 14.89 -4.19 6.53
CA LYS A 9 15.70 -5.28 7.09
C LYS A 9 15.75 -6.48 6.15
N ASP A 10 14.60 -6.87 5.61
CA ASP A 10 14.47 -8.02 4.72
C ASP A 10 15.13 -7.78 3.35
N ALA A 11 15.08 -6.54 2.83
CA ALA A 11 15.72 -6.19 1.57
C ALA A 11 17.26 -6.16 1.64
N PHE A 12 17.85 -5.75 2.77
CA PHE A 12 19.30 -5.56 2.91
C PHE A 12 19.91 -6.28 4.14
N PRO A 13 19.85 -7.62 4.22
CA PRO A 13 20.27 -8.37 5.41
C PRO A 13 21.76 -8.18 5.75
N ASN A 14 22.63 -8.08 4.74
CA ASN A 14 24.08 -7.96 4.93
C ASN A 14 24.52 -6.55 5.33
N TRP A 15 23.90 -5.52 4.76
CA TRP A 15 24.20 -4.12 5.10
C TRP A 15 23.71 -3.79 6.50
N THR A 16 22.51 -4.28 6.85
CA THR A 16 21.91 -4.10 8.17
C THR A 16 22.75 -4.75 9.28
N LYS A 17 23.21 -5.99 9.10
CA LYS A 17 24.13 -6.65 10.04
C LYS A 17 25.48 -5.94 10.18
N LYS A 18 26.00 -5.34 9.11
CA LYS A 18 27.34 -4.75 9.06
C LYS A 18 27.39 -3.33 9.64
N TYR A 19 26.40 -2.49 9.33
CA TYR A 19 26.37 -1.09 9.75
C TYR A 19 25.50 -0.84 10.98
N LEU A 20 24.39 -1.56 11.17
CA LEU A 20 23.45 -1.30 12.26
C LEU A 20 23.21 -2.54 13.14
N LYS A 21 24.06 -2.68 14.17
CA LYS A 21 23.94 -3.73 15.20
C LYS A 21 22.71 -3.60 16.12
N ARG A 22 22.01 -2.46 16.13
CA ARG A 22 20.84 -2.21 17.01
C ARG A 22 19.62 -1.78 16.19
N HIS A 23 18.54 -2.54 16.34
CA HIS A 23 17.24 -2.25 15.71
C HIS A 23 16.69 -0.86 16.05
N GLU A 24 17.01 -0.35 17.24
CA GLU A 24 16.60 0.97 17.72
C GLU A 24 17.16 2.12 16.86
N VAL A 25 18.38 1.97 16.33
CA VAL A 25 19.00 3.01 15.49
C VAL A 25 18.32 3.10 14.13
N LEU A 26 17.89 1.98 13.55
CA LEU A 26 17.10 1.98 12.31
C LEU A 26 15.76 2.68 12.52
N ALA A 27 15.07 2.35 13.61
CA ALA A 27 13.79 2.93 13.94
C ALA A 27 13.90 4.44 14.16
N LEU A 28 14.96 4.90 14.85
CA LEU A 28 15.22 6.32 15.06
C LEU A 28 15.49 7.03 13.73
N LEU A 29 16.32 6.48 12.85
CA LEU A 29 16.59 7.06 11.53
C LEU A 29 15.33 7.17 10.67
N VAL A 30 14.52 6.10 10.61
CA VAL A 30 13.25 6.12 9.87
C VAL A 30 12.28 7.14 10.47
N CYS A 31 12.20 7.22 11.80
CA CYS A 31 11.37 8.19 12.49
C CYS A 31 11.80 9.63 12.19
N LEU A 32 13.11 9.91 12.23
CA LEU A 32 13.67 11.23 11.94
C LEU A 32 13.45 11.61 10.47
N PHE A 33 13.60 10.65 9.55
CA PHE A 33 13.26 10.84 8.14
C PHE A 33 11.77 11.14 7.94
N CYS A 34 10.87 10.34 8.52
CA CYS A 34 9.43 10.60 8.47
C CYS A 34 9.06 11.96 9.09
N PHE A 35 9.74 12.37 10.17
CA PHE A 35 9.55 13.68 10.78
C PHE A 35 9.90 14.80 9.79
N THR A 36 11.05 14.72 9.11
CA THR A 36 11.45 15.72 8.12
C THR A 36 10.48 15.81 6.93
N LEU A 37 9.94 14.68 6.46
CA LEU A 37 8.93 14.65 5.41
C LEU A 37 7.55 15.15 5.87
N GLY A 38 7.26 15.09 7.18
CA GLY A 38 6.03 15.60 7.76
C GLY A 38 6.04 17.10 8.05
N LEU A 39 7.21 17.74 8.11
CA LEU A 39 7.33 19.19 8.37
C LEU A 39 6.51 20.07 7.42
N PRO A 40 6.47 19.82 6.09
CA PRO A 40 5.64 20.59 5.15
C PRO A 40 4.14 20.64 5.51
N ASN A 41 3.62 19.62 6.18
CA ASN A 41 2.21 19.51 6.55
C ASN A 41 1.82 20.44 7.73
N ILE A 42 2.79 20.97 8.49
CA ILE A 42 2.51 21.75 9.70
C ILE A 42 2.43 23.27 9.41
N PHE A 43 2.87 23.70 8.23
CA PHE A 43 2.78 25.12 7.84
C PHE A 43 1.32 25.54 7.56
N GLU A 44 1.06 26.85 7.47
CA GLU A 44 -0.29 27.40 7.30
C GLU A 44 -1.02 26.90 6.03
N GLY A 45 -0.27 26.50 4.99
CA GLY A 45 -0.80 25.86 3.78
C GLY A 45 -0.73 24.32 3.78
N GLY A 46 -0.36 23.70 4.90
CA GLY A 46 -0.07 22.27 4.98
C GLY A 46 -1.27 21.37 4.67
N ILE A 47 -2.49 21.85 4.95
CA ILE A 47 -3.72 21.10 4.66
C ILE A 47 -3.92 20.85 3.16
N TYR A 48 -3.54 21.81 2.30
CA TYR A 48 -3.59 21.65 0.84
C TYR A 48 -2.59 20.59 0.37
N TYR A 49 -1.36 20.65 0.89
CA TYR A 49 -0.33 19.65 0.60
C TYR A 49 -0.73 18.26 1.10
N PHE A 50 -1.35 18.18 2.27
CA PHE A 50 -1.84 16.92 2.84
C PHE A 50 -2.97 16.30 2.02
N THR A 51 -3.95 17.08 1.59
CA THR A 51 -5.04 16.58 0.74
C THR A 51 -4.50 16.03 -0.57
N LEU A 52 -3.54 16.72 -1.20
CA LEU A 52 -2.92 16.24 -2.43
C LEU A 52 -2.15 14.94 -2.21
N LEU A 53 -1.35 14.89 -1.14
CA LEU A 53 -0.60 13.69 -0.76
C LEU A 53 -1.52 12.51 -0.46
N ASP A 54 -2.62 12.72 0.27
CA ASP A 54 -3.58 11.65 0.59
C ASP A 54 -4.27 11.10 -0.67
N TYR A 55 -4.68 12.00 -1.59
CA TYR A 55 -5.33 11.61 -2.83
C TYR A 55 -4.39 10.82 -3.77
N TYR A 56 -3.19 11.34 -4.06
CA TYR A 56 -2.26 10.70 -4.98
C TYR A 56 -1.50 9.51 -4.36
N SER A 57 -1.03 9.66 -3.11
CA SER A 57 -0.21 8.64 -2.46
C SER A 57 -1.01 7.53 -1.80
N ALA A 58 -2.11 7.82 -1.12
CA ALA A 58 -2.89 6.78 -0.46
C ALA A 58 -3.93 6.21 -1.41
N SER A 59 -4.82 7.04 -1.95
CA SER A 59 -5.97 6.52 -2.70
C SER A 59 -5.57 5.89 -4.04
N ILE A 60 -4.94 6.65 -4.93
CA ILE A 60 -4.62 6.18 -6.28
C ILE A 60 -3.55 5.08 -6.23
N SER A 61 -2.44 5.33 -5.52
CA SER A 61 -1.32 4.38 -5.50
C SER A 61 -1.67 3.06 -4.80
N LEU A 62 -2.39 3.07 -3.66
CA LEU A 62 -2.79 1.83 -2.99
C LEU A 62 -3.77 1.02 -3.83
N MET A 63 -4.67 1.69 -4.57
CA MET A 63 -5.61 0.99 -5.44
C MET A 63 -4.89 0.23 -6.55
N TYR A 64 -3.94 0.87 -7.24
CA TYR A 64 -3.12 0.18 -8.24
C TYR A 64 -2.29 -0.95 -7.62
N LEU A 65 -1.67 -0.72 -6.46
CA LEU A 65 -0.91 -1.76 -5.75
C LEU A 65 -1.79 -2.97 -5.41
N ALA A 66 -2.98 -2.75 -4.84
CA ALA A 66 -3.92 -3.82 -4.49
C ALA A 66 -4.40 -4.59 -5.74
N PHE A 67 -4.64 -3.88 -6.86
CA PHE A 67 -4.98 -4.49 -8.13
C PHE A 67 -3.86 -5.43 -8.62
N PHE A 68 -2.63 -4.94 -8.68
CA PHE A 68 -1.49 -5.75 -9.11
C PHE A 68 -1.19 -6.89 -8.15
N GLU A 69 -1.35 -6.70 -6.83
CA GLU A 69 -1.14 -7.73 -5.83
C GLU A 69 -2.12 -8.89 -6.02
N VAL A 70 -3.41 -8.61 -6.20
CA VAL A 70 -4.41 -9.67 -6.39
C VAL A 70 -4.26 -10.36 -7.74
N VAL A 71 -3.94 -9.61 -8.80
CA VAL A 71 -3.59 -10.20 -10.11
C VAL A 71 -2.38 -11.13 -9.98
N ALA A 72 -1.33 -10.70 -9.28
CA ALA A 72 -0.14 -11.51 -9.06
C ALA A 72 -0.43 -12.77 -8.24
N VAL A 73 -1.24 -12.68 -7.18
CA VAL A 73 -1.58 -13.82 -6.32
C VAL A 73 -2.49 -14.82 -7.04
N VAL A 74 -3.51 -14.35 -7.74
CA VAL A 74 -4.53 -15.22 -8.35
C VAL A 74 -4.04 -15.83 -9.65
N TRP A 75 -3.46 -15.03 -10.55
CA TRP A 75 -3.05 -15.48 -11.89
C TRP A 75 -1.57 -15.88 -11.97
N CYS A 76 -0.64 -15.12 -11.41
CA CYS A 76 0.80 -15.49 -11.50
C CYS A 76 1.19 -16.60 -10.51
N TYR A 77 0.77 -16.48 -9.24
CA TYR A 77 1.09 -17.46 -8.20
C TYR A 77 0.17 -18.68 -8.27
N GLY A 78 -1.12 -18.46 -8.51
CA GLY A 78 -2.13 -19.51 -8.70
C GLY A 78 -2.76 -19.98 -7.39
N ALA A 79 -4.09 -19.97 -7.33
CA ALA A 79 -4.88 -20.34 -6.15
C ALA A 79 -4.59 -21.75 -5.60
N THR A 80 -4.17 -22.69 -6.45
CA THR A 80 -3.81 -24.05 -6.01
C THR A 80 -2.48 -24.09 -5.26
N ARG A 81 -1.49 -23.27 -5.62
CA ARG A 81 -0.23 -23.17 -4.87
C ARG A 81 -0.43 -22.49 -3.53
N LEU A 82 -1.26 -21.44 -3.51
CA LEU A 82 -1.65 -20.76 -2.27
C LEU A 82 -2.34 -21.71 -1.29
N SER A 83 -3.30 -22.50 -1.77
CA SER A 83 -4.00 -23.52 -0.95
C SER A 83 -3.05 -24.58 -0.38
N ARG A 84 -1.99 -24.96 -1.13
CA ARG A 84 -0.96 -25.88 -0.64
C ARG A 84 -0.12 -25.26 0.47
N ASN A 85 0.35 -24.02 0.32
CA ASN A 85 1.12 -23.35 1.38
C ASN A 85 0.31 -23.21 2.67
N ILE A 86 -0.98 -22.86 2.56
CA ILE A 86 -1.86 -22.76 3.72
C ILE A 86 -2.03 -24.11 4.41
N LYS A 87 -2.12 -25.20 3.64
CA LYS A 87 -2.13 -26.56 4.19
C LYS A 87 -0.83 -26.88 4.93
N GLU A 88 0.33 -26.46 4.41
CA GLU A 88 1.63 -26.67 5.05
C GLU A 88 1.78 -25.85 6.34
N MET A 89 1.24 -24.62 6.38
CA MET A 89 1.30 -23.76 7.56
C MET A 89 0.31 -24.13 8.67
N THR A 90 -0.93 -24.49 8.30
CA THR A 90 -2.03 -24.69 9.25
C THR A 90 -2.38 -26.17 9.45
N GLY A 91 -1.83 -27.08 8.64
CA GLY A 91 -2.10 -28.52 8.67
C GLY A 91 -3.46 -28.93 8.10
N LYS A 92 -4.33 -27.96 7.75
CA LYS A 92 -5.68 -28.19 7.19
C LYS A 92 -5.82 -27.52 5.83
N LEU A 93 -6.52 -28.19 4.91
CA LEU A 93 -6.85 -27.59 3.62
C LEU A 93 -7.89 -26.47 3.82
N PRO A 94 -7.71 -25.31 3.18
CA PRO A 94 -8.75 -24.29 3.15
C PRO A 94 -9.99 -24.85 2.43
N SER A 95 -11.18 -24.46 2.89
CA SER A 95 -12.44 -24.91 2.29
C SER A 95 -12.57 -24.40 0.85
N LEU A 96 -13.32 -25.13 0.02
CA LEU A 96 -13.55 -24.76 -1.37
C LEU A 96 -14.14 -23.35 -1.50
N TYR A 97 -14.94 -22.90 -0.52
CA TYR A 97 -15.47 -21.54 -0.45
C TYR A 97 -14.36 -20.47 -0.47
N PHE A 98 -13.33 -20.62 0.36
CA PHE A 98 -12.19 -19.68 0.37
C PHE A 98 -11.44 -19.70 -0.95
N LYS A 99 -11.30 -20.87 -1.58
CA LYS A 99 -10.65 -20.99 -2.89
C LYS A 99 -11.43 -20.26 -3.98
N TYR A 100 -12.76 -20.39 -4.01
CA TYR A 100 -13.63 -19.64 -4.93
C TYR A 100 -13.61 -18.14 -4.66
N CYS A 101 -13.61 -17.74 -3.38
CA CYS A 101 -13.52 -16.34 -2.98
C CYS A 101 -12.24 -15.69 -3.51
N TRP A 102 -11.07 -16.32 -3.32
CA TRP A 102 -9.82 -15.77 -3.81
C TRP A 102 -9.71 -15.78 -5.33
N MET A 103 -10.23 -16.81 -6.00
CA MET A 103 -10.05 -16.96 -7.44
C MET A 103 -10.98 -16.06 -8.27
N TYR A 104 -12.19 -15.77 -7.76
CA TYR A 104 -13.21 -15.05 -8.53
C TYR A 104 -13.72 -13.80 -7.81
N VAL A 105 -14.02 -13.89 -6.52
CA VAL A 105 -14.65 -12.77 -5.79
C VAL A 105 -13.66 -11.64 -5.54
N SER A 106 -12.46 -11.95 -5.05
CA SER A 106 -11.41 -10.96 -4.80
C SER A 106 -10.99 -10.18 -6.05
N PRO A 107 -10.65 -10.81 -7.20
CA PRO A 107 -10.29 -10.05 -8.40
C PRO A 107 -11.48 -9.28 -8.96
N LEU A 108 -12.70 -9.81 -8.89
CA LEU A 108 -13.89 -9.11 -9.37
C LEU A 108 -14.21 -7.88 -8.53
N LEU A 109 -14.14 -7.98 -7.19
CA LEU A 109 -14.35 -6.83 -6.30
C LEU A 109 -13.33 -5.72 -6.56
N ILE A 110 -12.05 -6.07 -6.67
CA ILE A 110 -11.00 -5.06 -6.91
C ILE A 110 -11.13 -4.46 -8.31
N MET A 111 -11.49 -5.25 -9.33
CA MET A 111 -11.81 -4.73 -10.66
C MET A 111 -12.96 -3.73 -10.63
N VAL A 112 -14.04 -4.02 -9.91
CA VAL A 112 -15.19 -3.12 -9.79
C VAL A 112 -14.80 -1.82 -9.08
N ILE A 113 -14.04 -1.91 -7.98
CA ILE A 113 -13.58 -0.73 -7.24
C ILE A 113 -12.63 0.11 -8.11
N ALA A 114 -11.68 -0.52 -8.80
CA ALA A 114 -10.76 0.17 -9.69
C ALA A 114 -11.48 0.87 -10.84
N MET A 115 -12.49 0.22 -11.43
CA MET A 115 -13.32 0.83 -12.49
C MET A 115 -14.14 2.00 -11.95
N ALA A 116 -14.74 1.88 -10.77
CA ALA A 116 -15.47 2.98 -10.15
C ALA A 116 -14.56 4.19 -9.91
N SER A 117 -13.36 3.97 -9.36
CA SER A 117 -12.40 5.05 -9.12
C SER A 117 -11.80 5.65 -10.40
N TRP A 118 -11.78 4.93 -11.52
CA TRP A 118 -11.44 5.51 -12.83
C TRP A 118 -12.56 6.37 -13.39
N LEU A 119 -13.83 6.00 -13.14
CA LEU A 119 -14.99 6.75 -13.61
C LEU A 119 -15.21 8.03 -12.79
N ASP A 120 -15.02 7.95 -11.47
CA ASP A 120 -15.10 9.09 -10.54
C ASP A 120 -13.76 9.88 -10.46
N TYR A 121 -12.88 9.74 -11.46
CA TYR A 121 -11.64 10.50 -11.50
C TYR A 121 -11.93 11.97 -11.84
N GLU A 122 -12.20 12.76 -10.81
CA GLU A 122 -12.25 14.21 -10.86
C GLU A 122 -11.01 14.80 -10.17
N GLU A 123 -10.49 15.90 -10.70
CA GLU A 123 -9.36 16.62 -10.11
C GLU A 123 -9.67 16.89 -8.63
N PRO A 124 -8.76 16.58 -7.69
CA PRO A 124 -9.08 16.67 -6.26
C PRO A 124 -9.32 18.12 -5.89
N THR A 125 -10.57 18.57 -5.77
CA THR A 125 -10.87 19.94 -5.35
C THR A 125 -10.85 20.03 -3.83
N TYR A 126 -10.25 21.09 -3.28
CA TYR A 126 -10.31 21.37 -1.85
C TYR A 126 -11.48 22.30 -1.56
N ASN A 127 -12.26 21.96 -0.52
CA ASN A 127 -13.45 22.70 -0.07
C ASN A 127 -14.59 22.81 -1.11
N ASN A 128 -15.09 21.67 -1.61
CA ASN A 128 -16.23 21.59 -2.55
C ASN A 128 -16.14 22.54 -3.77
N GLY A 129 -14.94 22.70 -4.35
CA GLY A 129 -14.72 23.51 -5.55
C GLY A 129 -14.31 24.97 -5.32
N GLU A 130 -14.07 25.41 -4.08
CA GLU A 130 -13.53 26.78 -3.84
C GLU A 130 -12.03 26.90 -4.17
N TYR A 131 -11.29 25.79 -4.18
CA TYR A 131 -9.88 25.77 -4.54
C TYR A 131 -9.58 24.63 -5.52
N GLU A 132 -9.43 25.00 -6.79
CA GLU A 132 -8.88 24.14 -7.84
C GLU A 132 -7.36 24.15 -7.74
N PHE A 133 -6.76 22.96 -7.60
CA PHE A 133 -5.31 22.86 -7.64
C PHE A 133 -4.82 23.14 -9.05
N PRO A 134 -3.72 23.86 -9.21
CA PRO A 134 -3.17 24.14 -10.51
C PRO A 134 -2.66 22.85 -11.17
N PRO A 135 -2.64 22.75 -12.51
CA PRO A 135 -2.33 21.52 -13.25
C PRO A 135 -0.88 21.04 -13.12
N TRP A 136 -0.03 21.77 -12.38
CA TRP A 136 1.35 21.39 -12.07
C TRP A 136 1.50 20.72 -10.70
N ALA A 137 0.45 20.73 -9.87
CA ALA A 137 0.41 20.08 -8.57
C ALA A 137 0.00 18.61 -8.71
#